data_AF-Q2FTB2-F1
#
_entry.id   AF-Q2FTB2-F1
#
_cell.length_a   1.000
_cell.length_b   1.000
_cell.length_c   1.000
_cell.angle_alpha   90.00
_cell.angle_beta   90.00
_cell.angle_gamma   90.00
#
_symmetry.space_group_name_H-M   'P 1'
#
loop_
_entity.id
_entity.type
_entity.pdbx_description
1 polymer ?
#
loop_
_entity_poly.entity_id
_entity_poly.type
_entity_poly.pdbx_seq_one_letter_code
_entity_poly.pdbx_strand_id
1 'polypeptide(L)'
;MTSGIAIFAYANMSSRYQVKLEYEVSEGYIDLTLLKRDPWHPDHYPIFELKYLKRSMSSEEEIERMTIDGTLRMKRYISSPELSTIPNLKKWVLVFSGDQCVRKVEV
;
A
#
# COMPACT_ATOMS: atom_id res chain seq x y z
N MET A 1 9.45 -12.40 3.94
CA MET A 1 10.13 -11.30 3.23
C MET A 1 10.09 -11.55 1.71
N THR A 2 8.95 -11.99 1.16
CA THR A 2 8.83 -12.46 -0.24
C THR A 2 7.58 -11.93 -0.96
N SER A 3 6.55 -11.52 -0.21
CA SER A 3 5.24 -11.13 -0.78
C SER A 3 5.25 -9.77 -1.50
N GLY A 4 6.01 -8.78 -1.02
CA GLY A 4 6.09 -7.45 -1.65
C GLY A 4 6.74 -7.47 -3.04
N ILE A 5 7.76 -8.32 -3.24
CA ILE A 5 8.46 -8.46 -4.53
C ILE A 5 7.53 -9.05 -5.59
N ALA A 6 6.69 -10.03 -5.23
CA ALA A 6 5.75 -10.65 -6.16
C ALA A 6 4.67 -9.66 -6.64
N ILE A 7 4.09 -8.87 -5.73
CA ILE A 7 3.09 -7.85 -6.06
C ILE A 7 3.73 -6.77 -6.96
N PHE A 8 4.94 -6.31 -6.62
CA PHE A 8 5.67 -5.36 -7.45
C PHE A 8 5.89 -5.87 -8.87
N ALA A 9 6.43 -7.10 -9.00
CA ALA A 9 6.70 -7.70 -10.31
C ALA A 9 5.41 -7.80 -11.14
N TYR A 10 4.32 -8.30 -10.55
CA TYR A 10 3.03 -8.42 -11.22
C TYR A 10 2.46 -7.06 -11.66
N ALA A 11 2.46 -6.06 -10.77
CA ALA A 11 1.95 -4.73 -11.09
C ALA A 11 2.77 -4.06 -12.21
N ASN A 12 4.09 -4.26 -12.22
CA ASN A 12 5.00 -3.67 -13.19
C ASN A 12 4.83 -4.27 -14.59
N MET A 13 4.36 -5.52 -14.71
CA MET A 13 4.01 -6.12 -16.01
C MET A 13 2.87 -5.40 -16.75
N SER A 14 1.98 -4.69 -16.03
CA SER A 14 0.85 -4.00 -16.66
C SER A 14 1.24 -2.83 -17.56
N SER A 15 2.45 -2.28 -17.40
CA SER A 15 2.97 -1.07 -18.07
C SER A 15 2.14 0.22 -17.91
N ARG A 16 0.99 0.19 -17.23
CA ARG A 16 0.08 1.34 -17.06
C ARG A 16 0.51 2.34 -15.99
N TYR A 17 1.27 1.88 -15.00
CA TYR A 17 1.72 2.68 -13.88
C TYR A 17 3.24 2.66 -13.79
N GLN A 18 3.80 3.72 -13.20
CA GLN A 18 5.13 3.67 -12.64
C GLN A 18 5.00 3.10 -11.23
N VAL A 19 5.31 1.82 -11.08
CA VAL A 19 5.24 1.12 -9.80
C VAL A 19 6.49 1.44 -8.99
N LYS A 20 6.33 1.89 -7.74
CA LYS A 20 7.41 2.19 -6.79
C LYS A 20 7.20 1.40 -5.51
N LEU A 21 8.27 0.78 -5.01
CA LEU A 21 8.34 0.23 -3.65
C LEU A 21 9.04 1.25 -2.75
N GLU A 22 8.75 1.19 -1.45
CA GLU A 22 9.39 2.03 -0.43
C GLU A 22 9.46 3.50 -0.89
N TYR A 23 8.33 4.04 -1.37
CA TYR A 23 8.29 5.38 -1.93
C TYR A 23 8.41 6.40 -0.80
N GLU A 24 9.52 7.14 -0.83
CA GLU A 24 9.86 8.14 0.20
C GLU A 24 8.97 9.37 0.09
N VAL A 25 8.44 9.77 1.25
CA VAL A 25 7.71 11.04 1.49
C VAL A 25 8.23 11.63 2.80
N SER A 26 7.94 12.90 3.07
CA SER A 26 8.39 13.57 4.31
C SER A 26 8.05 12.80 5.59
N GLU A 27 6.94 12.04 5.58
CA GLU A 27 6.43 11.28 6.73
C GLU A 27 6.80 9.78 6.74
N GLY A 28 7.70 9.33 5.85
CA GLY A 28 8.24 7.97 5.84
C GLY A 28 8.27 7.32 4.46
N TYR A 29 8.09 5.99 4.43
CA TYR A 29 8.19 5.17 3.22
C TYR A 29 6.88 4.40 3.02
N ILE A 30 6.28 4.57 1.84
CA ILE A 30 5.06 3.86 1.44
C ILE A 30 5.45 2.54 0.78
N ASP A 31 4.91 1.41 1.24
CA ASP A 31 5.32 0.09 0.78
C ASP A 31 5.15 -0.09 -0.75
N LEU A 32 4.04 0.38 -1.32
CA LEU A 32 3.78 0.31 -2.76
C LEU A 32 2.95 1.51 -3.25
N THR A 33 3.44 2.16 -4.30
CA THR A 33 2.81 3.33 -4.93
C THR A 33 2.71 3.11 -6.44
N LEU A 34 1.52 3.33 -7.00
CA LEU A 34 1.28 3.28 -8.44
C LEU A 34 1.10 4.70 -8.97
N LEU A 35 2.15 5.24 -9.58
CA LEU A 35 2.22 6.61 -10.10
C LEU A 35 1.94 6.67 -11.60
N LYS A 36 1.76 7.90 -12.10
CA LYS A 36 1.62 8.20 -13.52
C LYS A 36 2.82 7.67 -14.33
N ARG A 37 2.52 7.15 -15.52
CA ARG A 37 3.51 6.74 -16.51
C ARG A 37 3.05 7.14 -17.91
N ASP A 38 3.67 8.17 -18.48
CA ASP A 38 3.35 8.61 -19.83
C ASP A 38 3.52 7.48 -20.87
N PRO A 39 2.65 7.39 -21.89
CA PRO A 39 1.52 8.28 -22.19
C PRO A 39 0.20 7.89 -21.46
N TRP A 40 0.25 6.96 -20.51
CA TRP A 40 -0.92 6.45 -19.81
C TRP A 40 -1.35 7.37 -18.67
N HIS A 41 -2.66 7.63 -18.60
CA HIS A 41 -3.29 8.50 -17.60
C HIS A 41 -4.42 7.73 -16.89
N PRO A 42 -4.10 6.90 -15.90
CA PRO A 42 -5.12 6.15 -15.16
C PRO A 42 -6.04 7.09 -14.35
N ASP A 43 -7.29 6.67 -14.16
CA ASP A 43 -8.29 7.45 -13.42
C ASP A 43 -7.97 7.59 -11.93
N HIS A 44 -7.20 6.63 -11.38
CA HIS A 44 -6.87 6.53 -9.96
C HIS A 44 -5.41 6.16 -9.77
N TYR A 45 -4.82 6.63 -8.68
CA TYR A 45 -3.43 6.35 -8.31
C TYR A 45 -3.42 5.71 -6.92
N PRO A 46 -3.32 4.38 -6.82
CA PRO A 46 -3.39 3.71 -5.53
C PRO A 46 -2.03 3.68 -4.81
N ILE A 47 -2.08 3.85 -3.49
CA ILE A 47 -1.00 3.60 -2.55
C ILE A 47 -1.42 2.53 -1.55
N PHE A 48 -0.46 1.72 -1.11
CA PHE A 48 -0.70 0.59 -0.23
C PHE A 48 0.28 0.60 0.94
N GLU A 49 -0.27 0.41 2.14
CA GLU A 49 0.47 -0.06 3.32
C GLU A 49 0.12 -1.54 3.54
N LEU A 50 1.14 -2.38 3.63
CA LEU A 50 1.05 -3.84 3.67
C LEU A 50 1.49 -4.33 5.05
N LYS A 51 0.60 -5.03 5.76
CA LYS A 51 0.90 -5.70 7.03
C LYS A 51 0.91 -7.21 6.84
N TYR A 52 1.87 -7.89 7.46
CA TYR A 52 2.02 -9.34 7.37
C TYR A 52 2.09 -9.97 8.76
N LEU A 53 1.16 -10.87 9.03
CA LEU A 53 1.14 -11.73 10.19
C LEU A 53 1.52 -13.16 9.77
N LYS A 54 2.21 -13.88 10.66
CA LYS A 54 2.36 -15.33 10.51
C LYS A 54 0.99 -15.99 10.73
N ARG A 55 0.67 -17.04 9.97
CA ARG A 55 -0.62 -17.77 10.11
C ARG A 55 -0.91 -18.19 11.55
N SER A 56 0.10 -18.63 12.30
CA SER A 56 0.00 -19.03 13.70
C SER A 56 -0.23 -17.87 14.70
N MET A 57 -0.10 -16.63 14.25
CA MET A 57 -0.18 -15.41 15.07
C MET A 57 -1.32 -14.48 14.62
N SER A 58 -2.27 -14.99 13.83
CA SER A 58 -3.34 -14.21 13.22
C SER A 58 -4.65 -14.33 13.99
N SER A 59 -4.65 -14.01 15.29
CA SER A 59 -5.92 -13.84 16.01
C SER A 59 -6.65 -12.59 15.49
N GLU A 60 -7.94 -12.49 15.75
CA GLU A 60 -8.73 -11.32 15.33
C GLU A 60 -8.20 -10.03 15.98
N GLU A 61 -7.79 -10.09 17.25
CA GLU A 61 -7.22 -8.94 17.96
C GLU A 61 -5.88 -8.48 17.34
N GLU A 62 -5.05 -9.42 16.91
CA GLU A 62 -3.78 -9.13 16.23
C GLU A 62 -4.02 -8.49 14.85
N ILE A 63 -4.98 -9.03 14.10
CA ILE A 63 -5.41 -8.50 12.81
C ILE A 63 -5.94 -7.08 12.96
N GLU A 64 -6.78 -6.83 13.95
CA GLU A 64 -7.33 -5.50 14.24
C GLU A 64 -6.21 -4.52 14.63
N ARG A 65 -5.29 -4.93 15.52
CA ARG A 65 -4.16 -4.09 15.91
C ARG A 65 -3.30 -3.69 14.71
N MET A 66 -2.99 -4.63 13.80
CA MET A 66 -2.25 -4.33 12.58
C MET A 66 -3.02 -3.44 11.62
N THR A 67 -4.35 -3.58 11.56
CA THR A 67 -5.21 -2.72 10.74
C THR A 67 -5.20 -1.28 11.26
N ILE A 68 -5.31 -1.10 12.57
CA ILE A 68 -5.22 0.21 13.24
C ILE A 68 -3.84 0.83 13.00
N ASP A 69 -2.77 0.09 13.24
CA ASP A 69 -1.39 0.56 13.01
C ASP A 69 -1.16 0.99 11.56
N GLY A 70 -1.57 0.16 10.59
CA GLY A 70 -1.46 0.50 9.17
C GLY A 70 -2.28 1.73 8.79
N THR A 71 -3.47 1.88 9.36
CA THR A 71 -4.33 3.05 9.13
C THR A 71 -3.70 4.33 9.69
N LEU A 72 -3.07 4.24 10.87
CA LEU A 72 -2.34 5.37 11.46
C LEU A 72 -1.12 5.77 10.61
N ARG A 73 -0.34 4.81 10.10
CA ARG A 73 0.78 5.08 9.17
C ARG A 73 0.28 5.74 7.88
N MET A 74 -0.79 5.20 7.28
CA MET A 74 -1.38 5.76 6.06
C MET A 74 -1.85 7.21 6.26
N LYS A 75 -2.48 7.51 7.41
CA LYS A 75 -2.89 8.87 7.77
C LYS A 75 -1.73 9.85 7.87
N ARG A 76 -0.54 9.39 8.29
CA ARG A 76 0.67 10.23 8.28
C ARG A 76 1.14 10.51 6.87
N TYR A 77 1.24 9.50 6.01
CA TYR A 77 1.66 9.71 4.63
C TYR A 77 0.78 10.72 3.88
N ILE A 78 -0.54 10.63 4.01
CA ILE A 78 -1.45 11.56 3.28
C ILE A 78 -1.37 13.02 3.76
N SER A 79 -0.71 13.28 4.89
CA SER A 79 -0.41 14.65 5.33
C SER A 79 0.83 15.23 4.64
N SER A 80 1.57 14.40 3.89
CA SER A 80 2.77 14.83 3.18
C SER A 80 2.43 15.67 1.93
N PRO A 81 3.19 16.75 1.65
CA PRO A 81 2.96 17.58 0.46
C PRO A 81 3.08 16.81 -0.86
N GLU A 82 3.96 15.81 -0.93
CA GLU A 82 4.21 15.01 -2.14
C GLU A 82 2.93 14.33 -2.62
N LEU A 83 2.16 13.75 -1.70
CA LEU A 83 0.92 13.05 -2.04
C LEU A 83 -0.24 13.98 -2.34
N SER A 84 -0.23 15.20 -1.78
CA SER A 84 -1.30 16.20 -1.99
C SER A 84 -1.47 16.61 -3.46
N THR A 85 -0.41 16.45 -4.25
CA THR A 85 -0.38 16.80 -5.68
C THR A 85 -0.92 15.70 -6.59
N ILE A 86 -1.13 14.48 -6.07
CA ILE A 86 -1.58 13.33 -6.86
C ILE A 86 -3.12 13.32 -6.87
N PRO A 87 -3.77 13.55 -8.04
CA PRO A 87 -5.22 13.53 -8.13
C PRO A 87 -5.76 12.11 -7.92
N ASN A 88 -7.01 11.99 -7.44
CA ASN A 88 -7.71 10.71 -7.32
C ASN A 88 -6.90 9.60 -6.58
N LEU A 89 -6.13 9.99 -5.56
CA LEU A 89 -5.31 9.11 -4.76
C LEU A 89 -6.19 8.13 -3.95
N LYS A 90 -6.04 6.83 -4.20
CA LYS A 90 -6.70 5.76 -3.45
C LYS A 90 -5.76 5.19 -2.41
N LYS A 91 -6.19 5.10 -1.15
CA LYS A 91 -5.33 4.66 -0.06
C LYS A 91 -5.84 3.37 0.53
N TRP A 92 -4.99 2.34 0.57
CA TRP A 92 -5.37 1.03 1.05
C TRP A 92 -4.41 0.53 2.11
N VAL A 93 -4.97 -0.03 3.18
CA VAL A 93 -4.24 -0.86 4.14
C VAL A 93 -4.66 -2.31 3.91
N LEU A 94 -3.69 -3.16 3.64
CA LEU A 94 -3.90 -4.59 3.42
C LEU A 94 -3.21 -5.38 4.53
N VAL A 95 -3.96 -6.22 5.24
CA VAL A 95 -3.39 -7.12 6.25
C VAL A 95 -3.45 -8.55 5.72
N PHE A 96 -2.30 -9.22 5.74
CA PHE A 96 -2.14 -10.59 5.29
C PHE A 96 -1.84 -11.53 6.45
N SER A 97 -2.47 -12.70 6.44
CA SER A 97 -2.11 -13.86 7.26
C SER A 97 -1.44 -14.91 6.37
N GLY A 98 -0.11 -14.98 6.43
CA GLY A 98 0.67 -15.69 5.41
C GLY A 98 0.50 -15.06 4.03
N ASP A 99 -0.14 -15.78 3.11
CA ASP A 99 -0.45 -15.38 1.72
C ASP A 99 -1.90 -14.92 1.52
N GLN A 100 -2.76 -15.05 2.53
CA GLN A 100 -4.15 -14.65 2.45
C GLN A 100 -4.34 -13.21 2.93
N CYS A 101 -4.96 -12.36 2.12
CA CYS A 101 -5.43 -11.05 2.56
C CYS A 101 -6.68 -11.22 3.44
N VAL A 102 -6.57 -10.89 4.72
CA VAL A 102 -7.64 -11.08 5.73
C VAL A 102 -8.36 -9.77 6.09
N ARG A 103 -7.71 -8.62 5.85
CA ARG A 103 -8.35 -7.29 5.93
C ARG A 103 -7.92 -6.42 4.76
N LYS A 104 -8.89 -5.63 4.27
CA LYS A 104 -8.71 -4.60 3.25
C LYS A 104 -9.50 -3.38 3.69
N VAL A 105 -8.81 -2.28 3.97
CA VAL A 105 -9.41 -1.02 4.44
C VAL A 105 -9.03 0.10 3.48
N GLU A 106 -10.04 0.84 3.00
CA GLU A 106 -9.83 2.11 2.31
C GLU A 106 -9.79 3.24 3.35
N VAL A 107 -8.79 4.11 3.27
CA VAL A 107 -8.56 5.22 4.23
C VAL A 107 -8.91 6.57 3.61
#